data_AF-A0A937SNS7-F1
#
_entry.id   AF-A0A937SNS7-F1
#
_cell.length_a   1.000
_cell.length_b   1.000
_cell.length_c   1.000
_cell.angle_alpha   90.00
_cell.angle_beta   90.00
_cell.angle_gamma   90.00
#
_symmetry.space_group_name_H-M   'P 1'
#
loop_
_entity.id
_entity.type
_entity.pdbx_description
1 polymer ?
#
loop_
_entity_poly.entity_id
_entity_poly.type
_entity_poly.pdbx_seq_one_letter_code
_entity_poly.pdbx_strand_id
1 'polypeptide(L)'
;MSGVSAEQIIIEVGKSSELVAAFRMVEEAGSEGEPKFSPQVCRDLAKAIACRNYSKAVLELCHLVRIADALGGGAGYEMFFWGLDAARSSGFRAQAIEGVRLMGGRIAGLNLTESGVEAVYPDGAFNVTFGRMPFLSALMEFLLSSVGYGEIDGVLRDCLGPGVSAKDISDQANGLSRLIYDYLKDHLPTAQNQRKFRRLIEFMEQKVGEDFGAGSIDDDVVFEFWRNESTMGTADGVDFKTFPAAFKTFVRFRQTLDAAGDYQALSNPHAIGLDREAGEIDPDAVYGMIDTIDEYQNPLLALDEPPADAIKFLNRRETGAINLLFECGDAAFALPLSLMRCEVFGKGQGQITQALRRKAGAAELGKLIADCAPESYTDKARELEGVAAHIDKALLASLHALARNRNSAAVNLVVTLRPQADFTRLRDVLAVDESGEGNVVMLRAASVAERFLEVVEDADQVGTEIAGLMNDARKAFRGISRQGFSDSEADNADIQDGFADGAATLIDIGAQITAFVEFLGRVSLPHPDWEGQFAADKSDFSQQFEMLYGGSR
;
A
#
# COMPACT_ATOMS: atom_id res chain seq x y z
N MET A 1 5.25 -30.87 0.36
CA MET A 1 4.86 -29.61 -0.30
C MET A 1 5.46 -28.51 0.55
N SER A 2 6.54 -27.88 0.09
CA SER A 2 7.15 -26.74 0.78
C SER A 2 6.25 -25.53 0.61
N GLY A 3 5.88 -24.87 1.71
CA GLY A 3 5.17 -23.60 1.66
C GLY A 3 5.97 -22.57 0.83
N VAL A 4 5.25 -21.64 0.22
CA VAL A 4 5.88 -20.46 -0.40
C VAL A 4 6.51 -19.64 0.72
N SER A 5 7.80 -19.30 0.62
CA SER A 5 8.48 -18.57 1.69
C SER A 5 7.89 -17.17 1.87
N ALA A 6 7.91 -16.64 3.10
CA ALA A 6 7.47 -15.27 3.39
C ALA A 6 8.18 -14.22 2.50
N GLU A 7 9.44 -14.47 2.11
CA GLU A 7 10.17 -13.61 1.17
C GLU A 7 9.55 -13.60 -0.23
N GLN A 8 9.11 -14.76 -0.75
CA GLN A 8 8.41 -14.83 -2.03
C GLN A 8 7.04 -14.14 -1.97
N ILE A 9 6.33 -14.31 -0.87
CA ILE A 9 5.03 -13.68 -0.63
C ILE A 9 5.12 -12.14 -0.66
N ILE A 10 6.07 -11.57 0.07
CA ILE A 10 6.30 -10.12 0.10
C ILE A 10 6.71 -9.59 -1.27
N ILE A 11 7.50 -10.37 -2.01
CA ILE A 11 7.91 -10.03 -3.38
C ILE A 11 6.71 -10.01 -4.31
N GLU A 12 5.75 -10.93 -4.17
CA GLU A 12 4.56 -10.97 -5.02
C GLU A 12 3.55 -9.85 -4.67
N VAL A 13 3.26 -9.62 -3.38
CA VAL A 13 2.29 -8.59 -2.94
C VAL A 13 2.83 -7.16 -3.09
N GLY A 14 4.15 -6.96 -3.07
CA GLY A 14 4.75 -5.64 -3.27
C GLY A 14 4.73 -5.14 -4.72
N LYS A 15 4.36 -5.97 -5.71
CA LYS A 15 4.35 -5.57 -7.11
C LYS A 15 3.07 -4.80 -7.42
N SER A 16 3.20 -3.65 -8.09
CA SER A 16 2.03 -3.03 -8.72
C SER A 16 1.39 -3.97 -9.75
N SER A 17 0.11 -3.76 -10.04
CA SER A 17 -0.62 -4.47 -11.11
C SER A 17 0.08 -4.35 -12.46
N GLU A 18 0.69 -3.19 -12.74
CA GLU A 18 1.45 -2.91 -13.96
C GLU A 18 2.73 -3.76 -14.05
N LEU A 19 3.45 -3.94 -12.94
CA LEU A 19 4.65 -4.80 -12.92
C LEU A 19 4.27 -6.29 -13.01
N VAL A 20 3.16 -6.70 -12.41
CA VAL A 20 2.63 -8.06 -12.59
C VAL A 20 2.25 -8.31 -14.05
N ALA A 21 1.58 -7.35 -14.70
CA ALA A 21 1.23 -7.42 -16.11
C ALA A 21 2.50 -7.50 -16.99
N ALA A 22 3.56 -6.75 -16.67
CA ALA A 22 4.83 -6.82 -17.37
C ALA A 22 5.48 -8.22 -17.28
N PHE A 23 5.42 -8.91 -16.13
CA PHE A 23 5.90 -10.29 -16.04
C PHE A 23 5.03 -11.27 -16.84
N ARG A 24 3.71 -11.09 -16.82
CA ARG A 24 2.79 -11.93 -17.60
C ARG A 24 3.03 -11.79 -19.10
N MET A 25 3.27 -10.58 -19.60
CA MET A 25 3.62 -10.38 -21.01
C MET A 25 4.87 -11.17 -21.41
N VAL A 26 5.85 -11.33 -20.50
CA VAL A 26 7.02 -12.18 -20.75
C VAL A 26 6.64 -13.66 -20.72
N GLU A 27 5.78 -14.10 -19.80
CA GLU A 27 5.31 -15.49 -19.73
C GLU A 27 4.47 -15.91 -20.95
N GLU A 28 3.67 -14.99 -21.45
CA GLU A 28 2.79 -15.16 -22.62
C GLU A 28 3.52 -14.95 -23.95
N ALA A 29 4.76 -14.43 -23.93
CA ALA A 29 5.56 -14.29 -25.13
C ALA A 29 5.76 -15.66 -25.78
N GLY A 30 5.38 -15.81 -27.05
CA GLY A 30 5.40 -17.09 -27.74
C GLY A 30 4.70 -17.05 -29.10
N SER A 31 4.84 -18.11 -29.87
CA SER A 31 4.17 -18.32 -31.16
C SER A 31 3.40 -19.65 -31.12
N GLU A 32 2.20 -19.68 -31.72
CA GLU A 32 1.37 -20.89 -31.87
C GLU A 32 1.05 -21.67 -30.57
N GLY A 33 0.99 -20.98 -29.42
CA GLY A 33 0.64 -21.57 -28.12
C GLY A 33 1.81 -22.19 -27.36
N GLU A 34 3.04 -22.10 -27.88
CA GLU A 34 4.25 -22.52 -27.18
C GLU A 34 4.95 -21.30 -26.54
N PRO A 35 5.26 -21.34 -25.23
CA PRO A 35 5.90 -20.23 -24.56
C PRO A 35 7.37 -20.09 -24.98
N LYS A 36 7.74 -18.87 -25.38
CA LYS A 36 9.10 -18.48 -25.77
C LYS A 36 10.08 -18.74 -24.65
N PHE A 37 9.71 -18.45 -23.41
CA PHE A 37 10.54 -18.65 -22.21
C PHE A 37 10.04 -19.82 -21.36
N SER A 38 10.95 -20.51 -20.68
CA SER A 38 10.54 -21.57 -19.76
C SER A 38 10.04 -20.96 -18.44
N PRO A 39 9.14 -21.64 -17.70
CA PRO A 39 8.67 -21.14 -16.40
C PRO A 39 9.79 -20.86 -15.40
N GLN A 40 10.92 -21.60 -15.49
CA GLN A 40 12.08 -21.36 -14.66
C GLN A 40 12.75 -20.02 -14.98
N VAL A 41 12.89 -19.68 -16.26
CA VAL A 41 13.47 -18.40 -16.69
C VAL A 41 12.60 -17.22 -16.25
N CYS A 42 11.28 -17.35 -16.38
CA CYS A 42 10.34 -16.31 -15.93
C CYS A 42 10.41 -16.09 -14.41
N ARG A 43 10.46 -17.17 -13.61
CA ARG A 43 10.66 -17.07 -12.16
C ARG A 43 11.99 -16.43 -11.78
N ASP A 44 13.08 -16.83 -12.44
CA ASP A 44 14.40 -16.27 -12.17
C ASP A 44 14.46 -14.78 -12.53
N LEU A 45 13.77 -14.37 -13.60
CA LEU A 45 13.65 -12.97 -14.02
C LEU A 45 12.85 -12.17 -13.01
N ALA A 46 11.66 -12.65 -12.63
CA ALA A 46 10.82 -12.00 -11.62
C ALA A 46 11.58 -11.81 -10.31
N LYS A 47 12.33 -12.82 -9.87
CA LYS A 47 13.19 -12.74 -8.70
C LYS A 47 14.31 -11.69 -8.87
N ALA A 48 15.00 -11.67 -10.01
CA ALA A 48 16.09 -10.74 -10.25
C ALA A 48 15.61 -9.28 -10.27
N ILE A 49 14.47 -9.01 -10.89
CA ILE A 49 13.84 -7.68 -10.95
C ILE A 49 13.30 -7.26 -9.58
N ALA A 50 12.49 -8.10 -8.94
CA ALA A 50 11.89 -7.78 -7.65
C ALA A 50 12.92 -7.57 -6.54
N CYS A 51 13.99 -8.37 -6.51
CA CYS A 51 15.08 -8.23 -5.54
C CYS A 51 16.12 -7.18 -5.95
N ARG A 52 15.92 -6.44 -7.05
CA ARG A 52 16.86 -5.46 -7.61
C ARG A 52 18.29 -6.01 -7.82
N ASN A 53 18.38 -7.31 -8.14
CA ASN A 53 19.64 -8.02 -8.38
C ASN A 53 19.86 -8.26 -9.88
N TYR A 54 19.71 -7.21 -10.68
CA TYR A 54 19.76 -7.29 -12.14
C TYR A 54 20.98 -6.59 -12.77
N SER A 55 21.76 -5.80 -12.01
CA SER A 55 22.87 -5.00 -12.57
C SER A 55 23.89 -5.82 -13.36
N LYS A 56 24.24 -7.01 -12.86
CA LYS A 56 25.14 -7.93 -13.58
C LYS A 56 24.50 -8.47 -14.86
N ALA A 57 23.20 -8.80 -14.82
CA ALA A 57 22.50 -9.29 -15.99
C ALA A 57 22.31 -8.20 -17.06
N VAL A 58 22.09 -6.96 -16.65
CA VAL A 58 22.02 -5.80 -17.55
C VAL A 58 23.37 -5.60 -18.27
N LEU A 59 24.49 -5.72 -17.55
CA LEU A 59 25.82 -5.67 -18.18
C LEU A 59 26.00 -6.80 -19.22
N GLU A 60 25.65 -8.04 -18.85
CA GLU A 60 25.69 -9.18 -19.76
C GLU A 60 24.77 -8.98 -20.99
N LEU A 61 23.61 -8.35 -20.81
CA LEU A 61 22.68 -8.03 -21.88
C LEU A 61 23.26 -7.01 -22.87
N CYS A 62 23.92 -5.95 -22.40
CA CYS A 62 24.57 -4.97 -23.28
C CYS A 62 25.67 -5.62 -24.14
N HIS A 63 26.46 -6.53 -23.56
CA HIS A 63 27.41 -7.34 -24.33
C HIS A 63 26.71 -8.23 -25.36
N LEU A 64 25.58 -8.85 -24.99
CA LEU A 64 24.80 -9.70 -25.89
C LEU A 64 24.19 -8.93 -27.07
N VAL A 65 23.72 -7.71 -26.85
CA VAL A 65 23.18 -6.82 -27.90
C VAL A 65 24.25 -6.53 -28.97
N ARG A 66 25.48 -6.22 -28.55
CA ARG A 66 26.61 -6.04 -29.47
C ARG A 66 26.95 -7.32 -30.23
N ILE A 67 26.95 -8.46 -29.54
CA ILE A 67 27.16 -9.77 -30.17
C ILE A 67 26.09 -10.03 -31.24
N ALA A 68 24.83 -9.77 -30.90
CA ALA A 68 23.68 -9.95 -31.78
C ALA A 68 23.77 -9.09 -33.05
N ASP A 69 24.07 -7.80 -32.90
CA ASP A 69 24.23 -6.88 -34.04
C ASP A 69 25.37 -7.30 -34.98
N ALA A 70 26.52 -7.68 -34.41
CA ALA A 70 27.66 -8.14 -35.20
C ALA A 70 27.37 -9.48 -35.92
N LEU A 71 26.60 -10.39 -35.32
CA LEU A 71 26.10 -11.61 -35.97
C LEU A 71 25.10 -11.31 -37.10
N GLY A 72 24.33 -10.22 -36.97
CA GLY A 72 23.41 -9.71 -37.98
C GLY A 72 24.08 -8.84 -39.07
N GLY A 73 25.40 -8.66 -39.03
CA GLY A 73 26.13 -7.84 -39.98
C GLY A 73 25.90 -6.33 -39.84
N GLY A 74 25.52 -5.86 -38.64
CA GLY A 74 25.22 -4.44 -38.38
C GLY A 74 23.81 -4.01 -38.79
N ALA A 75 22.92 -4.98 -39.05
CA ALA A 75 21.52 -4.74 -39.40
C ALA A 75 20.60 -4.56 -38.18
N GLY A 76 21.16 -4.57 -36.96
CA GLY A 76 20.40 -4.56 -35.71
C GLY A 76 20.46 -5.90 -34.96
N TYR A 77 20.04 -5.87 -33.70
CA TYR A 77 20.06 -7.01 -32.78
C TYR A 77 18.71 -7.74 -32.71
N GLU A 78 17.66 -7.21 -33.34
CA GLU A 78 16.27 -7.64 -33.15
C GLU A 78 16.04 -9.09 -33.59
N MET A 79 16.56 -9.45 -34.76
CA MET A 79 16.44 -10.83 -35.27
C MET A 79 17.08 -11.86 -34.35
N PHE A 80 18.04 -11.47 -33.52
CA PHE A 80 18.65 -12.36 -32.54
C PHE A 80 17.70 -12.68 -31.37
N PHE A 81 16.93 -11.70 -30.91
CA PHE A 81 16.03 -11.87 -29.76
C PHE A 81 14.62 -12.36 -30.13
N TRP A 82 14.12 -11.99 -31.32
CA TRP A 82 12.76 -12.33 -31.76
C TRP A 82 12.72 -13.30 -32.95
N GLY A 83 13.86 -13.69 -33.52
CA GLY A 83 13.90 -14.68 -34.60
C GLY A 83 13.80 -16.14 -34.14
N LEU A 84 13.71 -16.40 -32.84
CA LEU A 84 13.54 -17.74 -32.28
C LEU A 84 12.12 -17.90 -31.72
N ASP A 85 11.45 -18.99 -32.08
CA ASP A 85 10.16 -19.36 -31.48
C ASP A 85 10.31 -19.67 -29.98
N ALA A 86 11.34 -20.45 -29.62
CA ALA A 86 11.68 -20.75 -28.24
C ALA A 86 13.10 -20.30 -27.89
N ALA A 87 13.22 -19.43 -26.87
CA ALA A 87 14.49 -18.96 -26.34
C ALA A 87 15.16 -20.07 -25.52
N ARG A 88 15.93 -20.93 -26.20
CA ARG A 88 16.69 -22.04 -25.60
C ARG A 88 18.16 -21.90 -25.95
N SER A 89 19.04 -22.38 -25.07
CA SER A 89 20.50 -22.29 -25.26
C SER A 89 20.97 -22.92 -26.57
N SER A 90 20.33 -24.01 -27.00
CA SER A 90 20.61 -24.67 -28.29
C SER A 90 20.21 -23.82 -29.49
N GLY A 91 19.09 -23.09 -29.40
CA GLY A 91 18.62 -22.16 -30.44
C GLY A 91 19.59 -21.00 -30.64
N PHE A 92 19.97 -20.32 -29.57
CA PHE A 92 20.98 -19.25 -29.64
C PHE A 92 22.33 -19.73 -30.15
N ARG A 93 22.75 -20.96 -29.80
CA ARG A 93 23.97 -21.57 -30.34
C ARG A 93 23.87 -21.79 -31.84
N ALA A 94 22.76 -22.33 -32.33
CA ALA A 94 22.55 -22.54 -33.76
C ALA A 94 22.56 -21.21 -34.53
N GLN A 95 21.89 -20.18 -33.99
CA GLN A 95 21.83 -18.86 -34.59
C GLN A 95 23.21 -18.16 -34.63
N ALA A 96 24.01 -18.28 -33.57
CA ALA A 96 25.38 -17.74 -33.55
C ALA A 96 26.31 -18.42 -34.58
N ILE A 97 26.22 -19.76 -34.71
CA ILE A 97 26.97 -20.51 -35.72
C ILE A 97 26.58 -20.05 -37.13
N GLU A 98 25.27 -19.90 -37.37
CA GLU A 98 24.76 -19.48 -38.67
C GLU A 98 25.15 -18.04 -39.01
N GLY A 99 25.05 -17.10 -38.06
CA GLY A 99 25.49 -15.72 -38.25
C GLY A 99 26.97 -15.63 -38.63
N VAL A 100 27.85 -16.36 -37.92
CA VAL A 100 29.28 -16.42 -38.26
C VAL A 100 29.48 -17.02 -39.67
N ARG A 101 28.72 -18.05 -40.04
CA ARG A 101 28.79 -18.68 -41.38
C ARG A 101 28.41 -17.68 -42.48
N LEU A 102 27.31 -16.95 -42.30
CA LEU A 102 26.83 -15.94 -43.25
C LEU A 102 27.81 -14.78 -43.42
N MET A 103 28.55 -14.44 -42.37
CA MET A 103 29.59 -13.39 -42.38
C MET A 103 30.97 -13.89 -42.88
N GLY A 104 31.03 -15.04 -43.57
CA GLY A 104 32.26 -15.55 -44.17
C GLY A 104 33.19 -16.28 -43.19
N GLY A 105 32.66 -16.72 -42.04
CA GLY A 105 33.35 -17.59 -41.08
C GLY A 105 34.19 -16.87 -40.02
N ARG A 106 34.33 -15.54 -40.09
CA ARG A 106 35.00 -14.72 -39.06
C ARG A 106 34.33 -13.35 -38.96
N ILE A 107 34.11 -12.90 -37.74
CA ILE A 107 33.57 -11.56 -37.44
C ILE A 107 34.61 -10.82 -36.60
N ALA A 108 35.00 -9.61 -37.01
CA ALA A 108 35.96 -8.82 -36.26
C ALA A 108 35.42 -8.48 -34.87
N GLY A 109 36.22 -8.71 -33.83
CA GLY A 109 35.82 -8.44 -32.44
C GLY A 109 34.89 -9.48 -31.81
N LEU A 110 34.64 -10.61 -32.47
CA LEU A 110 33.87 -11.73 -31.90
C LEU A 110 34.61 -13.07 -32.04
N ASN A 111 34.64 -13.85 -30.97
CA ASN A 111 35.10 -15.22 -30.96
C ASN A 111 33.95 -16.16 -30.57
N LEU A 112 33.63 -17.10 -31.46
CA LEU A 112 32.71 -18.19 -31.14
C LEU A 112 33.46 -19.25 -30.33
N THR A 113 32.96 -19.58 -29.15
CA THR A 113 33.54 -20.61 -28.26
C THR A 113 32.61 -21.83 -28.15
N GLU A 114 33.05 -22.89 -27.49
CA GLU A 114 32.20 -24.07 -27.26
C GLU A 114 30.98 -23.78 -26.39
N SER A 115 31.11 -22.84 -25.44
CA SER A 115 30.11 -22.57 -24.39
C SER A 115 29.39 -21.23 -24.56
N GLY A 116 29.80 -20.37 -25.50
CA GLY A 116 29.22 -19.05 -25.70
C GLY A 116 29.86 -18.24 -26.82
N VAL A 117 29.63 -16.93 -26.79
CA VAL A 117 30.25 -15.97 -27.70
C VAL A 117 31.00 -14.93 -26.88
N GLU A 118 32.28 -14.75 -27.19
CA GLU A 118 33.14 -13.76 -26.58
C GLU A 118 33.22 -12.51 -27.46
N ALA A 119 32.84 -11.37 -26.88
CA ALA A 119 33.08 -10.06 -27.47
C ALA A 119 34.44 -9.54 -27.04
N VAL A 120 35.24 -9.10 -28.01
CA VAL A 120 36.60 -8.60 -27.83
C VAL A 120 36.62 -7.09 -28.10
N TYR A 121 37.12 -6.35 -27.13
CA TYR A 121 37.23 -4.89 -27.10
C TYR A 121 38.71 -4.48 -27.06
N PRO A 122 39.03 -3.19 -27.33
CA PRO A 122 40.39 -2.68 -27.19
C PRO A 122 40.98 -2.79 -25.78
N ASP A 123 40.12 -2.78 -24.76
CA ASP A 123 40.44 -2.71 -23.33
C ASP A 123 40.00 -3.96 -22.53
N GLY A 124 39.47 -5.00 -23.19
CA GLY A 124 39.04 -6.22 -22.51
C GLY A 124 38.27 -7.19 -23.40
N ALA A 125 37.78 -8.27 -22.80
CA ALA A 125 36.89 -9.23 -23.46
C ALA A 125 35.80 -9.70 -22.48
N PHE A 126 34.64 -10.08 -23.01
CA PHE A 126 33.52 -10.58 -22.20
C PHE A 126 32.82 -11.74 -22.91
N ASN A 127 32.67 -12.87 -22.21
CA ASN A 127 32.01 -14.06 -22.75
C ASN A 127 30.58 -14.18 -22.23
N VAL A 128 29.61 -14.21 -23.14
CA VAL A 128 28.21 -14.52 -22.83
C VAL A 128 27.97 -16.00 -23.16
N THR A 129 27.67 -16.81 -22.13
CA THR A 129 27.43 -18.24 -22.34
C THR A 129 26.06 -18.51 -22.93
N PHE A 130 25.92 -19.56 -23.75
CA PHE A 130 24.62 -19.94 -24.32
C PHE A 130 23.57 -20.24 -23.25
N GLY A 131 23.99 -20.74 -22.08
CA GLY A 131 23.11 -20.97 -20.94
C GLY A 131 22.50 -19.70 -20.34
N ARG A 132 23.17 -18.54 -20.48
CA ARG A 132 22.67 -17.24 -19.98
C ARG A 132 21.74 -16.55 -20.97
N MET A 133 21.87 -16.81 -22.27
CA MET A 133 21.12 -16.11 -23.32
C MET A 133 19.58 -16.20 -23.20
N PRO A 134 18.96 -17.33 -22.79
CA PRO A 134 17.52 -17.37 -22.52
C PRO A 134 17.06 -16.36 -21.45
N PHE A 135 17.81 -16.26 -20.35
CA PHE A 135 17.52 -15.30 -19.28
C PHE A 135 17.71 -13.85 -19.74
N LEU A 136 18.78 -13.58 -20.49
CA LEU A 136 19.06 -12.24 -21.01
C LEU A 136 18.04 -11.81 -22.07
N SER A 137 17.53 -12.75 -22.86
CA SER A 137 16.43 -12.51 -23.80
C SER A 137 15.11 -12.25 -23.09
N ALA A 138 14.82 -12.94 -21.99
CA ALA A 138 13.64 -12.65 -21.18
C ALA A 138 13.76 -11.28 -20.50
N LEU A 139 14.96 -10.89 -20.06
CA LEU A 139 15.24 -9.55 -19.56
C LEU A 139 15.00 -8.48 -20.64
N MET A 140 15.43 -8.71 -21.89
CA MET A 140 15.13 -7.80 -23.00
C MET A 140 13.61 -7.65 -23.22
N GLU A 141 12.87 -8.75 -23.22
CA GLU A 141 11.41 -8.74 -23.38
C GLU A 141 10.72 -7.95 -22.26
N PHE A 142 11.15 -8.15 -21.01
CA PHE A 142 10.68 -7.39 -19.86
C PHE A 142 10.95 -5.90 -20.02
N LEU A 143 12.17 -5.52 -20.42
CA LEU A 143 12.54 -4.13 -20.61
C LEU A 143 11.63 -3.47 -21.65
N LEU A 144 11.44 -4.11 -22.80
CA LEU A 144 10.54 -3.59 -23.84
C LEU A 144 9.11 -3.39 -23.34
N SER A 145 8.63 -4.33 -22.51
CA SER A 145 7.27 -4.34 -21.98
C SER A 145 7.05 -3.34 -20.84
N SER A 146 8.12 -2.91 -20.15
CA SER A 146 8.05 -2.04 -18.97
C SER A 146 8.54 -0.62 -19.22
N VAL A 147 9.75 -0.46 -19.78
CA VAL A 147 10.40 0.84 -20.02
C VAL A 147 10.05 1.38 -21.41
N GLY A 148 9.84 0.48 -22.38
CA GLY A 148 9.48 0.84 -23.75
C GLY A 148 10.67 0.92 -24.72
N TYR A 149 10.43 0.52 -25.97
CA TYR A 149 11.47 0.35 -26.99
C TYR A 149 12.28 1.61 -27.27
N GLY A 150 11.66 2.79 -27.35
CA GLY A 150 12.34 4.03 -27.73
C GLY A 150 13.43 4.46 -26.74
N GLU A 151 13.19 4.28 -25.43
CA GLU A 151 14.18 4.62 -24.40
C GLU A 151 15.33 3.61 -24.37
N ILE A 152 15.01 2.33 -24.56
CA ILE A 152 15.99 1.24 -24.57
C ILE A 152 16.90 1.32 -25.80
N ASP A 153 16.34 1.52 -27.00
CA ASP A 153 17.11 1.65 -28.23
C ASP A 153 18.06 2.86 -28.16
N GLY A 154 17.62 3.96 -27.55
CA GLY A 154 18.47 5.14 -27.32
C GLY A 154 19.74 4.83 -26.53
N VAL A 155 19.66 3.97 -25.51
CA VAL A 155 20.82 3.53 -24.70
C VAL A 155 21.64 2.46 -25.43
N LEU A 156 20.97 1.50 -26.08
CA LEU A 156 21.64 0.36 -26.70
C LEU A 156 22.36 0.72 -28.00
N ARG A 157 21.92 1.74 -28.73
CA ARG A 157 22.56 2.20 -29.97
C ARG A 157 24.02 2.59 -29.78
N ASP A 158 24.35 3.17 -28.63
CA ASP A 158 25.72 3.54 -28.29
C ASP A 158 26.64 2.31 -28.09
N CYS A 159 26.08 1.12 -27.83
CA CYS A 159 26.83 -0.15 -27.76
C CYS A 159 27.24 -0.68 -29.15
N LEU A 160 26.59 -0.22 -30.22
CA LEU A 160 26.73 -0.76 -31.58
C LEU A 160 27.81 -0.04 -32.39
N GLY A 161 28.37 1.05 -31.88
CA GLY A 161 29.37 1.84 -32.58
C GLY A 161 30.67 1.05 -32.90
N PRO A 162 31.38 1.43 -33.99
CA PRO A 162 32.72 0.93 -34.24
C PRO A 162 33.70 1.43 -33.16
N GLY A 163 34.57 0.55 -32.66
CA GLY A 163 35.62 0.93 -31.69
C GLY A 163 35.17 1.10 -30.23
N VAL A 164 33.91 0.79 -29.90
CA VAL A 164 33.39 0.75 -28.53
C VAL A 164 34.29 -0.09 -27.62
N SER A 165 34.54 0.41 -26.41
CA SER A 165 35.32 -0.25 -25.35
C SER A 165 34.42 -1.02 -24.37
N ALA A 166 34.99 -1.94 -23.59
CA ALA A 166 34.29 -2.63 -22.51
C ALA A 166 33.81 -1.66 -21.43
N LYS A 167 34.55 -0.57 -21.21
CA LYS A 167 34.12 0.55 -20.35
C LYS A 167 32.85 1.22 -20.89
N ASP A 168 32.79 1.53 -22.19
CA ASP A 168 31.60 2.15 -22.79
C ASP A 168 30.36 1.26 -22.61
N ILE A 169 30.51 -0.07 -22.78
CA ILE A 169 29.43 -1.02 -22.50
C ILE A 169 28.98 -0.97 -21.02
N SER A 170 29.93 -0.83 -20.09
CA SER A 170 29.62 -0.72 -18.66
C SER A 170 28.87 0.58 -18.33
N ASP A 171 29.22 1.69 -19.01
CA ASP A 171 28.53 2.97 -18.85
C ASP A 171 27.09 2.90 -19.39
N GLN A 172 26.86 2.22 -20.52
CA GLN A 172 25.51 1.97 -21.04
C GLN A 172 24.69 1.02 -20.16
N ALA A 173 25.32 -0.01 -19.59
CA ALA A 173 24.67 -0.89 -18.61
C ALA A 173 24.22 -0.14 -17.36
N ASN A 174 24.99 0.87 -16.91
CA ASN A 174 24.57 1.77 -15.84
C ASN A 174 23.38 2.64 -16.25
N GLY A 175 23.35 3.15 -17.49
CA GLY A 175 22.22 3.86 -18.07
C GLY A 175 20.95 3.02 -18.06
N LEU A 176 21.01 1.80 -18.58
CA LEU A 176 19.88 0.87 -18.59
C LEU A 176 19.43 0.48 -17.18
N SER A 177 20.37 0.30 -16.25
CA SER A 177 20.05 0.04 -14.84
C SER A 177 19.30 1.19 -14.16
N ARG A 178 19.54 2.45 -14.57
CA ARG A 178 18.79 3.62 -14.09
C ARG A 178 17.36 3.62 -14.62
N LEU A 179 17.16 3.34 -15.90
CA LEU A 179 15.81 3.24 -16.48
C LEU A 179 14.97 2.17 -15.76
N ILE A 180 15.56 1.00 -15.49
CA ILE A 180 14.89 -0.05 -14.70
C ILE A 180 14.62 0.46 -13.28
N TYR A 181 15.57 1.14 -12.64
CA TYR A 181 15.39 1.64 -11.28
C TYR A 181 14.25 2.66 -11.20
N ASP A 182 14.18 3.59 -12.17
CA ASP A 182 13.18 4.64 -12.24
C ASP A 182 11.78 4.04 -12.44
N TYR A 183 11.63 3.09 -13.36
CA TYR A 183 10.39 2.29 -13.48
C TYR A 183 10.05 1.59 -12.15
N LEU A 184 10.96 0.78 -11.61
CA LEU A 184 10.69 0.00 -10.39
C LEU A 184 10.49 0.85 -9.13
N LYS A 185 10.83 2.14 -9.13
CA LYS A 185 10.60 3.02 -7.98
C LYS A 185 9.10 3.21 -7.72
N ASP A 186 8.31 3.25 -8.78
CA ASP A 186 6.87 3.48 -8.71
C ASP A 186 6.09 2.15 -8.66
N HIS A 187 6.75 1.03 -8.97
CA HIS A 187 6.11 -0.29 -9.07
C HIS A 187 6.59 -1.35 -8.06
N LEU A 188 7.60 -1.04 -7.22
CA LEU A 188 8.06 -1.88 -6.11
C LEU A 188 8.34 -1.05 -4.85
N PRO A 189 8.26 -1.65 -3.65
CA PRO A 189 8.74 -1.00 -2.44
C PRO A 189 10.21 -0.63 -2.58
N THR A 190 10.59 0.51 -2.00
CA THR A 190 11.98 0.99 -2.05
C THR A 190 12.95 -0.08 -1.51
N ALA A 191 14.20 -0.09 -2.01
CA ALA A 191 15.23 -1.02 -1.54
C ALA A 191 15.46 -0.96 -0.01
N GLN A 192 15.19 0.19 0.61
CA GLN A 192 15.23 0.36 2.05
C GLN A 192 14.09 -0.38 2.76
N ASN A 193 12.88 -0.34 2.21
CA ASN A 193 11.73 -1.10 2.74
C ASN A 193 11.92 -2.61 2.58
N GLN A 194 12.49 -3.06 1.47
CA GLN A 194 12.82 -4.48 1.28
C GLN A 194 13.84 -4.99 2.31
N ARG A 195 14.88 -4.20 2.62
CA ARG A 195 15.84 -4.56 3.69
C ARG A 195 15.18 -4.62 5.06
N LYS A 196 14.27 -3.68 5.36
CA LYS A 196 13.46 -3.71 6.58
C LYS A 196 12.63 -4.98 6.69
N PHE A 197 11.91 -5.35 5.63
CA PHE A 197 11.09 -6.57 5.62
C PHE A 197 11.91 -7.84 5.73
N ARG A 198 13.08 -7.94 5.06
CA ARG A 198 13.98 -9.07 5.26
C ARG A 198 14.39 -9.22 6.72
N ARG A 199 14.70 -8.12 7.40
CA ARG A 199 15.06 -8.16 8.82
C ARG A 199 13.90 -8.64 9.70
N LEU A 200 12.67 -8.24 9.40
CA LEU A 200 11.48 -8.73 10.08
C LEU A 200 11.26 -10.23 9.81
N ILE A 201 11.43 -10.70 8.57
CA ILE A 201 11.34 -12.13 8.22
C ILE A 201 12.36 -12.94 9.03
N GLU A 202 13.64 -12.55 9.00
CA GLU A 202 14.69 -13.23 9.74
C GLU A 202 14.37 -13.35 11.24
N PHE A 203 13.82 -12.28 11.82
CA PHE A 203 13.38 -12.29 13.22
C PHE A 203 12.18 -13.23 13.45
N MET A 204 11.17 -13.18 12.57
CA MET A 204 9.99 -14.03 12.67
C MET A 204 10.32 -15.51 12.48
N GLU A 205 11.21 -15.85 11.53
CA GLU A 205 11.69 -17.21 11.31
C GLU A 205 12.43 -17.76 12.53
N GLN A 206 13.25 -16.94 13.18
CA GLN A 206 13.94 -17.33 14.42
C GLN A 206 12.97 -17.51 15.59
N LYS A 207 11.90 -16.72 15.65
CA LYS A 207 10.97 -16.70 16.78
C LYS A 207 9.86 -17.75 16.67
N VAL A 208 9.29 -17.91 15.48
CA VAL A 208 8.07 -18.69 15.23
C VAL A 208 8.31 -19.85 14.26
N GLY A 209 9.38 -19.80 13.45
CA GLY A 209 9.68 -20.77 12.38
C GLY A 209 9.31 -20.25 11.00
N GLU A 210 9.57 -21.02 9.94
CA GLU A 210 9.41 -20.60 8.54
C GLU A 210 7.93 -20.42 8.09
N ASP A 211 6.98 -21.05 8.79
CA ASP A 211 5.55 -21.07 8.44
C ASP A 211 4.72 -20.00 9.20
N PHE A 212 5.28 -18.83 9.47
CA PHE A 212 4.55 -17.76 10.16
C PHE A 212 3.59 -17.01 9.21
N GLY A 213 2.47 -16.56 9.76
CA GLY A 213 1.49 -15.73 9.03
C GLY A 213 1.26 -14.39 9.74
N ALA A 214 0.33 -13.59 9.21
CA ALA A 214 -0.04 -12.32 9.83
C ALA A 214 -0.47 -12.51 11.31
N GLY A 215 -1.27 -13.55 11.59
CA GLY A 215 -1.70 -13.91 12.95
C GLY A 215 -0.59 -14.29 13.93
N SER A 216 0.63 -14.54 13.46
CA SER A 216 1.81 -14.78 14.31
C SER A 216 2.45 -13.49 14.82
N ILE A 217 2.02 -12.32 14.31
CA ILE A 217 2.49 -11.01 14.73
C ILE A 217 1.50 -10.45 15.74
N ASP A 218 1.90 -10.45 17.02
CA ASP A 218 1.16 -9.87 18.14
C ASP A 218 1.94 -8.71 18.80
N ASP A 219 1.34 -8.12 19.85
CA ASP A 219 1.92 -6.98 20.55
C ASP A 219 3.27 -7.27 21.24
N ASP A 220 3.50 -8.51 21.68
CA ASP A 220 4.74 -8.92 22.34
C ASP A 220 5.85 -9.12 21.31
N VAL A 221 5.53 -9.67 20.14
CA VAL A 221 6.45 -9.80 18.99
C VAL A 221 6.98 -8.44 18.58
N VAL A 222 6.10 -7.44 18.39
CA VAL A 222 6.50 -6.08 17.98
C VAL A 222 7.41 -5.43 19.03
N PHE A 223 7.04 -5.56 20.31
CA PHE A 223 7.80 -4.94 21.39
C PHE A 223 9.17 -5.59 21.61
N GLU A 224 9.24 -6.92 21.55
CA GLU A 224 10.49 -7.66 21.67
C GLU A 224 11.45 -7.35 20.51
N PHE A 225 10.94 -7.32 19.27
CA PHE A 225 11.74 -6.94 18.11
C PHE A 225 12.38 -5.57 18.32
N TRP A 226 11.59 -4.57 18.71
CA TRP A 226 12.11 -3.23 18.93
C TRP A 226 13.16 -3.19 20.04
N ARG A 227 12.96 -3.89 21.16
CA ARG A 227 13.94 -3.95 22.25
C ARG A 227 15.29 -4.52 21.79
N ASN A 228 15.25 -5.55 20.94
CA ASN A 228 16.44 -6.21 20.42
C ASN A 228 17.16 -5.32 19.38
N GLU A 229 16.41 -4.81 18.41
CA GLU A 229 17.00 -4.14 17.24
C GLU A 229 17.33 -2.66 17.48
N SER A 230 16.64 -1.97 18.38
CA SER A 230 16.81 -0.52 18.56
C SER A 230 18.21 -0.11 19.04
N THR A 231 18.93 -1.01 19.71
CA THR A 231 20.28 -0.78 20.24
C THR A 231 21.39 -1.31 19.32
N MET A 232 21.04 -2.18 18.38
CA MET A 232 21.94 -2.57 17.32
C MET A 232 22.04 -1.37 16.38
N GLY A 233 23.24 -0.84 16.16
CA GLY A 233 23.45 0.33 15.29
C GLY A 233 22.89 0.11 13.89
N THR A 234 23.02 1.10 12.99
CA THR A 234 22.54 1.02 11.60
C THR A 234 23.35 0.04 10.73
N ALA A 235 23.48 -1.21 11.14
CA ALA A 235 23.95 -2.29 10.29
C ALA A 235 23.04 -2.33 9.05
N ASP A 236 23.65 -2.30 7.87
CA ASP A 236 22.96 -2.38 6.57
C ASP A 236 22.00 -1.22 6.21
N GLY A 237 22.12 -0.08 6.90
CA GLY A 237 21.36 1.14 6.57
C GLY A 237 19.85 1.05 6.87
N VAL A 238 19.46 0.12 7.74
CA VAL A 238 18.11 0.00 8.30
C VAL A 238 18.12 0.54 9.73
N ASP A 239 17.16 1.40 10.07
CA ASP A 239 17.06 2.02 11.41
C ASP A 239 15.72 1.68 12.07
N PHE A 240 15.77 0.95 13.18
CA PHE A 240 14.66 0.62 14.09
C PHE A 240 14.81 1.26 15.48
N LYS A 241 15.63 2.31 15.60
CA LYS A 241 15.89 3.01 16.86
C LYS A 241 14.62 3.51 17.54
N THR A 242 13.64 3.96 16.76
CA THR A 242 12.36 4.47 17.30
C THR A 242 11.28 3.40 17.29
N PHE A 243 10.53 3.29 18.39
CA PHE A 243 9.40 2.35 18.47
C PHE A 243 8.35 2.61 17.37
N PRO A 244 7.96 3.86 17.06
CA PRO A 244 7.09 4.14 15.92
C PRO A 244 7.58 3.59 14.58
N ALA A 245 8.89 3.60 14.31
CA ALA A 245 9.43 3.04 13.07
C ALA A 245 9.32 1.52 13.04
N ALA A 246 9.59 0.83 14.15
CA ALA A 246 9.40 -0.62 14.26
C ALA A 246 7.92 -0.99 14.10
N PHE A 247 7.04 -0.37 14.88
CA PHE A 247 5.59 -0.61 14.85
C PHE A 247 5.00 -0.39 13.44
N LYS A 248 5.24 0.77 12.82
CA LYS A 248 4.73 1.05 11.46
C LYS A 248 5.27 0.10 10.40
N THR A 249 6.48 -0.43 10.60
CA THR A 249 7.03 -1.45 9.69
C THR A 249 6.30 -2.78 9.87
N PHE A 250 5.99 -3.19 11.10
CA PHE A 250 5.20 -4.39 11.37
C PHE A 250 3.76 -4.29 10.89
N VAL A 251 3.11 -3.13 11.04
CA VAL A 251 1.76 -2.89 10.49
C VAL A 251 1.75 -3.14 8.99
N ARG A 252 2.68 -2.52 8.25
CA ARG A 252 2.81 -2.72 6.80
C ARG A 252 3.13 -4.16 6.45
N PHE A 253 4.01 -4.79 7.22
CA PHE A 253 4.37 -6.18 7.01
C PHE A 253 3.17 -7.12 7.20
N ARG A 254 2.38 -6.89 8.25
CA ARG A 254 1.15 -7.64 8.52
C ARG A 254 0.13 -7.47 7.41
N GLN A 255 -0.15 -6.23 7.00
CA GLN A 255 -1.04 -5.93 5.86
C GLN A 255 -0.59 -6.64 4.58
N THR A 256 0.74 -6.72 4.34
CA THR A 256 1.31 -7.45 3.20
C THR A 256 1.05 -8.97 3.31
N LEU A 257 1.15 -9.54 4.52
CA LEU A 257 0.88 -10.95 4.77
C LEU A 257 -0.62 -11.30 4.68
N ASP A 258 -1.50 -10.42 5.17
CA ASP A 258 -2.96 -10.58 5.09
C ASP A 258 -3.40 -10.57 3.61
N ALA A 259 -2.99 -9.57 2.84
CA ALA A 259 -3.25 -9.51 1.40
C ALA A 259 -2.70 -10.73 0.63
N ALA A 260 -1.57 -11.28 1.06
CA ALA A 260 -1.02 -12.51 0.50
C ALA A 260 -1.85 -13.76 0.84
N GLY A 261 -2.33 -13.85 2.08
CA GLY A 261 -3.18 -14.94 2.54
C GLY A 261 -4.48 -14.97 1.74
N ASP A 262 -5.08 -13.81 1.52
CA ASP A 262 -6.28 -13.65 0.68
C ASP A 262 -5.98 -14.02 -0.77
N TYR A 263 -4.84 -13.59 -1.32
CA TYR A 263 -4.41 -13.98 -2.67
C TYR A 263 -4.21 -15.50 -2.82
N GLN A 264 -3.64 -16.18 -1.81
CA GLN A 264 -3.47 -17.64 -1.82
C GLN A 264 -4.80 -18.37 -1.64
N ALA A 265 -5.72 -17.84 -0.84
CA ALA A 265 -7.07 -18.35 -0.67
C ALA A 265 -7.92 -18.18 -1.93
N LEU A 266 -7.73 -17.09 -2.69
CA LEU A 266 -8.35 -16.85 -3.99
C LEU A 266 -7.72 -17.67 -5.12
N SER A 267 -6.40 -17.88 -5.07
CA SER A 267 -5.67 -18.76 -5.99
C SER A 267 -5.98 -20.25 -5.77
N ASN A 268 -6.75 -20.59 -4.74
CA ASN A 268 -7.16 -21.97 -4.47
C ASN A 268 -8.49 -22.01 -3.69
N PRO A 269 -9.63 -22.11 -4.40
CA PRO A 269 -10.37 -23.37 -4.32
C PRO A 269 -11.15 -23.73 -5.61
N HIS A 270 -10.81 -24.89 -6.20
CA HIS A 270 -11.33 -25.47 -7.46
C HIS A 270 -10.66 -24.96 -8.75
N ALA A 271 -10.60 -25.83 -9.75
CA ALA A 271 -9.89 -25.59 -11.00
C ALA A 271 -10.42 -24.34 -11.70
N ILE A 272 -9.50 -23.49 -12.17
CA ILE A 272 -9.81 -22.33 -13.00
C ILE A 272 -10.20 -22.84 -14.40
N GLY A 273 -11.42 -22.54 -14.84
CA GLY A 273 -11.97 -22.99 -16.10
C GLY A 273 -13.35 -22.37 -16.40
N LEU A 274 -13.95 -22.74 -17.52
CA LEU A 274 -15.19 -22.14 -18.03
C LEU A 274 -16.46 -22.90 -17.60
N ASP A 275 -16.34 -23.98 -16.82
CA ASP A 275 -17.46 -24.86 -16.46
C ASP A 275 -18.17 -24.42 -15.16
N ARG A 276 -19.16 -23.54 -15.34
CA ARG A 276 -20.00 -23.01 -14.24
C ARG A 276 -20.87 -24.07 -13.57
N GLU A 277 -21.10 -25.23 -14.20
CA GLU A 277 -21.87 -26.34 -13.58
C GLU A 277 -20.99 -27.23 -12.69
N ALA A 278 -19.67 -27.23 -12.90
CA ALA A 278 -18.68 -27.92 -12.07
C ALA A 278 -18.17 -27.08 -10.87
N GLY A 279 -18.62 -25.83 -10.74
CA GLY A 279 -18.18 -24.90 -9.70
C GLY A 279 -16.88 -24.16 -10.02
N GLU A 280 -16.47 -24.11 -11.30
CA GLU A 280 -15.29 -23.36 -11.75
C GLU A 280 -15.57 -21.84 -11.76
N ILE A 281 -14.55 -21.05 -11.39
CA ILE A 281 -14.64 -19.59 -11.31
C ILE A 281 -14.03 -18.98 -12.57
N ASP A 282 -14.78 -18.08 -13.20
CA ASP A 282 -14.42 -17.33 -14.40
C ASP A 282 -13.18 -16.44 -14.14
N PRO A 283 -12.06 -16.59 -14.88
CA PRO A 283 -10.84 -15.82 -14.67
C PRO A 283 -11.05 -14.31 -14.76
N ASP A 284 -11.96 -13.83 -15.62
CA ASP A 284 -12.25 -12.40 -15.79
C ASP A 284 -13.03 -11.83 -14.59
N ALA A 285 -13.76 -12.68 -13.85
CA ALA A 285 -14.39 -12.30 -12.59
C ALA A 285 -13.38 -12.19 -11.43
N VAL A 286 -12.25 -12.91 -11.52
CA VAL A 286 -11.13 -12.82 -10.55
C VAL A 286 -10.36 -11.51 -10.72
N TYR A 287 -10.12 -11.05 -11.97
CA TYR A 287 -9.53 -9.74 -12.21
C TYR A 287 -10.47 -8.59 -11.84
N GLY A 288 -11.78 -8.74 -12.08
CA GLY A 288 -12.79 -7.78 -11.62
C GLY A 288 -12.95 -7.70 -10.10
N MET A 289 -12.57 -8.76 -9.35
CA MET A 289 -12.52 -8.73 -7.88
C MET A 289 -11.25 -8.05 -7.36
N ILE A 290 -10.12 -8.13 -8.08
CA ILE A 290 -8.85 -7.47 -7.73
C ILE A 290 -8.95 -5.94 -7.87
N ASP A 291 -9.75 -5.43 -8.82
CA ASP A 291 -10.11 -4.01 -8.90
C ASP A 291 -11.05 -3.55 -7.75
N THR A 292 -11.57 -4.48 -6.95
CA THR A 292 -12.41 -4.21 -5.75
C THR A 292 -11.76 -4.64 -4.43
N ILE A 293 -10.54 -5.16 -4.43
CA ILE A 293 -9.77 -5.27 -3.19
C ILE A 293 -9.29 -3.85 -2.90
N ASP A 294 -10.11 -3.14 -2.11
CA ASP A 294 -9.83 -1.84 -1.55
C ASP A 294 -8.33 -1.72 -1.26
N GLU A 295 -7.63 -0.85 -1.98
CA GLU A 295 -6.74 0.05 -1.28
C GLU A 295 -7.57 0.55 -0.10
N TYR A 296 -7.31 0.09 1.12
CA TYR A 296 -7.89 0.73 2.30
C TYR A 296 -7.40 2.18 2.27
N GLN A 297 -8.13 3.02 1.57
CA GLN A 297 -7.86 4.43 1.45
C GLN A 297 -8.26 4.97 2.80
N ASN A 298 -7.26 5.44 3.54
CA ASN A 298 -7.45 6.07 4.83
C ASN A 298 -8.62 7.06 4.69
N PRO A 299 -9.78 6.83 5.33
CA PRO A 299 -11.01 7.59 5.07
C PRO A 299 -10.86 9.06 5.45
N LEU A 300 -9.81 9.42 6.21
CA LEU A 300 -9.45 10.81 6.47
C LEU A 300 -9.05 11.57 5.19
N LEU A 301 -8.54 10.89 4.16
CA LEU A 301 -8.17 11.51 2.88
C LEU A 301 -9.41 12.02 2.13
N ALA A 302 -10.51 11.29 2.18
CA ALA A 302 -11.77 11.70 1.54
C ALA A 302 -12.34 13.00 2.13
N LEU A 303 -12.01 13.34 3.39
CA LEU A 303 -12.38 14.63 3.99
C LEU A 303 -11.53 15.81 3.48
N ASP A 304 -10.36 15.53 2.88
CA ASP A 304 -9.46 16.52 2.29
C ASP A 304 -9.70 16.68 0.78
N GLU A 305 -10.68 15.98 0.20
CA GLU A 305 -11.07 16.06 -1.20
C GLU A 305 -12.33 16.92 -1.42
N PRO A 306 -12.43 17.66 -2.54
CA PRO A 306 -13.66 18.38 -2.89
C PRO A 306 -14.83 17.41 -3.12
N PRO A 307 -16.05 17.75 -2.68
CA PRO A 307 -16.45 19.02 -2.06
C PRO A 307 -16.32 19.07 -0.52
N ALA A 308 -15.90 17.98 0.15
CA ALA A 308 -15.82 17.89 1.60
C ALA A 308 -14.75 18.81 2.21
N ASP A 309 -13.65 19.05 1.49
CA ASP A 309 -12.53 19.91 1.89
C ASP A 309 -12.92 21.38 2.19
N ALA A 310 -14.07 21.82 1.67
CA ALA A 310 -14.65 23.14 1.94
C ALA A 310 -15.10 23.31 3.40
N ILE A 311 -15.35 22.20 4.12
CA ILE A 311 -15.88 22.18 5.48
C ILE A 311 -14.86 21.59 6.44
N LYS A 312 -14.56 22.33 7.52
CA LYS A 312 -13.61 21.87 8.52
C LYS A 312 -14.26 20.98 9.58
N PHE A 313 -14.59 19.75 9.20
CA PHE A 313 -15.19 18.74 10.10
C PHE A 313 -14.29 18.43 11.29
N LEU A 314 -13.04 18.06 11.00
CA LEU A 314 -12.01 17.76 11.99
C LEU A 314 -10.90 18.83 11.95
N ASN A 315 -10.33 19.11 13.12
CA ASN A 315 -9.14 19.95 13.20
C ASN A 315 -7.86 19.10 13.21
N ARG A 316 -6.70 19.73 13.01
CA ARG A 316 -5.40 19.04 12.97
C ARG A 316 -5.09 18.18 14.20
N ARG A 317 -5.58 18.58 15.39
CA ARG A 317 -5.39 17.79 16.62
C ARG A 317 -6.28 16.56 16.60
N GLU A 318 -7.55 16.69 16.22
CA GLU A 318 -8.50 15.58 16.11
C GLU A 318 -8.05 14.59 15.04
N THR A 319 -7.72 15.07 13.83
CA THR A 319 -7.15 14.24 12.76
C THR A 319 -5.87 13.56 13.24
N GLY A 320 -4.95 14.30 13.87
CA GLY A 320 -3.71 13.74 14.41
C GLY A 320 -3.93 12.68 15.50
N ALA A 321 -5.01 12.77 16.27
CA ALA A 321 -5.31 11.82 17.34
C ALA A 321 -5.79 10.45 16.82
N ILE A 322 -6.40 10.42 15.64
CA ILE A 322 -6.96 9.21 15.00
C ILE A 322 -6.16 8.74 13.79
N ASN A 323 -5.25 9.56 13.25
CA ASN A 323 -4.55 9.25 12.00
C ASN A 323 -3.80 7.91 12.04
N LEU A 324 -3.14 7.58 13.15
CA LEU A 324 -2.43 6.29 13.24
C LEU A 324 -3.39 5.10 13.27
N LEU A 325 -4.56 5.24 13.89
CA LEU A 325 -5.60 4.20 13.91
C LEU A 325 -6.02 3.85 12.48
N PHE A 326 -6.31 4.85 11.67
CA PHE A 326 -6.66 4.66 10.26
C PHE A 326 -5.45 4.24 9.40
N GLU A 327 -4.23 4.72 9.65
CA GLU A 327 -3.04 4.18 8.97
C GLU A 327 -2.84 2.66 9.22
N CYS A 328 -3.31 2.15 10.35
CA CYS A 328 -3.21 0.74 10.71
C CYS A 328 -4.31 -0.13 10.08
N GLY A 329 -5.50 0.41 9.80
CA GLY A 329 -6.66 -0.38 9.41
C GLY A 329 -6.93 -1.52 10.39
N ASP A 330 -7.23 -2.72 9.89
CA ASP A 330 -7.52 -3.91 10.71
C ASP A 330 -6.37 -4.32 11.63
N ALA A 331 -5.12 -4.00 11.28
CA ALA A 331 -3.97 -4.27 12.13
C ALA A 331 -4.05 -3.55 13.49
N ALA A 332 -4.84 -2.48 13.61
CA ALA A 332 -5.09 -1.81 14.88
C ALA A 332 -5.76 -2.75 15.91
N PHE A 333 -6.67 -3.61 15.46
CA PHE A 333 -7.36 -4.58 16.32
C PHE A 333 -6.48 -5.79 16.66
N ALA A 334 -5.53 -6.13 15.79
CA ALA A 334 -4.56 -7.18 16.05
C ALA A 334 -3.40 -6.72 16.96
N LEU A 335 -3.05 -5.43 16.92
CA LEU A 335 -1.92 -4.84 17.64
C LEU A 335 -2.34 -3.63 18.51
N PRO A 336 -3.40 -3.73 19.34
CA PRO A 336 -3.93 -2.60 20.08
C PRO A 336 -2.94 -2.04 21.10
N LEU A 337 -2.19 -2.89 21.79
CA LEU A 337 -1.25 -2.41 22.81
C LEU A 337 -0.03 -1.73 22.16
N SER A 338 0.44 -2.22 21.02
CA SER A 338 1.53 -1.61 20.26
C SER A 338 1.12 -0.28 19.63
N LEU A 339 -0.13 -0.16 19.17
CA LEU A 339 -0.70 1.12 18.75
C LEU A 339 -0.69 2.11 19.92
N MET A 340 -1.18 1.71 21.09
CA MET A 340 -1.20 2.56 22.29
C MET A 340 0.22 2.94 22.75
N ARG A 341 1.17 2.00 22.73
CA ARG A 341 2.60 2.25 22.98
C ARG A 341 3.15 3.29 22.02
N CYS A 342 2.79 3.21 20.73
CA CYS A 342 3.25 4.13 19.70
C CYS A 342 2.70 5.55 19.92
N GLU A 343 1.41 5.68 20.21
CA GLU A 343 0.74 6.96 20.48
C GLU A 343 1.31 7.66 21.72
N VAL A 344 1.58 6.91 22.79
CA VAL A 344 2.01 7.45 24.07
C VAL A 344 3.54 7.65 24.15
N PHE A 345 4.32 6.59 23.95
CA PHE A 345 5.77 6.65 24.11
C PHE A 345 6.48 7.20 22.86
N GLY A 346 5.87 7.13 21.68
CA GLY A 346 6.41 7.74 20.47
C GLY A 346 6.53 9.25 20.59
N LYS A 347 5.54 9.92 21.20
CA LYS A 347 5.58 11.36 21.49
C LYS A 347 6.73 11.71 22.43
N GLY A 348 6.90 10.97 23.53
CA GLY A 348 8.00 11.18 24.47
C GLY A 348 9.38 10.93 23.84
N GLN A 349 9.52 9.88 23.03
CA GLN A 349 10.75 9.61 22.28
C GLN A 349 11.10 10.75 21.29
N GLY A 350 10.07 11.34 20.66
CA GLY A 350 10.22 12.53 19.82
C GLY A 350 10.78 13.72 20.59
N GLN A 351 10.29 13.97 21.81
CA GLN A 351 10.79 15.04 22.69
C GLN A 351 12.25 14.82 23.10
N ILE A 352 12.62 13.59 23.47
CA ILE A 352 14.01 13.20 23.77
C ILE A 352 14.92 13.44 22.55
N THR A 353 14.48 13.01 21.36
CA THR A 353 15.25 13.19 20.12
C THR A 353 15.43 14.67 19.77
N GLN A 354 14.39 15.50 19.94
CA GLN A 354 14.49 16.95 19.77
C GLN A 354 15.42 17.58 20.81
N ALA A 355 15.38 17.13 22.06
CA ALA A 355 16.28 17.57 23.12
C ALA A 355 17.75 17.29 22.78
N LEU A 356 18.04 16.11 22.24
CA LEU A 356 19.39 15.76 21.76
C LEU A 356 19.84 16.66 20.60
N ARG A 357 18.94 16.93 19.64
CA ARG A 357 19.25 17.84 18.51
C ARG A 357 19.58 19.25 18.96
N ARG A 358 18.91 19.76 20.01
CA ARG A 358 19.24 21.06 20.64
C ARG A 358 20.42 21.01 21.61
N LYS A 359 21.09 19.86 21.75
CA LYS A 359 22.21 19.63 22.68
C LYS A 359 21.84 19.92 24.15
N ALA A 360 20.65 19.45 24.55
CA ALA A 360 20.20 19.51 25.94
C ALA A 360 21.21 18.83 26.89
N GLY A 361 21.35 19.35 28.11
CA GLY A 361 22.25 18.79 29.11
C GLY A 361 21.73 17.47 29.70
N ALA A 362 22.63 16.66 30.28
CA ALA A 362 22.29 15.34 30.83
C ALA A 362 21.15 15.35 31.86
N ALA A 363 21.04 16.40 32.68
CA ALA A 363 19.97 16.52 33.67
C ALA A 363 18.58 16.76 33.04
N GLU A 364 18.53 17.46 31.91
CA GLU A 364 17.29 17.68 31.16
C GLU A 364 16.87 16.41 30.41
N LEU A 365 17.84 15.74 29.78
CA LEU A 365 17.60 14.47 29.10
C LEU A 365 17.11 13.38 30.07
N GLY A 366 17.75 13.26 31.25
CA GLY A 366 17.33 12.30 32.28
C GLY A 366 15.90 12.55 32.78
N LYS A 367 15.46 13.81 32.87
CA LYS A 367 14.05 14.13 33.18
C LYS A 367 13.09 13.69 32.08
N LEU A 368 13.44 13.93 30.81
CA LEU A 368 12.61 13.51 29.68
C LEU A 368 12.54 11.98 29.54
N ILE A 369 13.60 11.26 29.90
CA ILE A 369 13.61 9.78 29.92
C ILE A 369 12.74 9.26 31.08
N ALA A 370 12.87 9.84 32.27
CA ALA A 370 12.03 9.46 33.42
C ALA A 370 10.54 9.78 33.20
N ASP A 371 10.25 10.83 32.44
CA ASP A 371 8.91 11.25 32.05
C ASP A 371 8.62 10.99 30.56
N CYS A 372 9.03 9.81 30.09
CA CYS A 372 8.96 9.43 28.67
C CYS A 372 7.55 9.24 28.10
N ALA A 373 6.50 9.44 28.91
CA ALA A 373 5.11 9.38 28.51
C ALA A 373 4.33 10.56 29.13
N PRO A 374 4.03 11.61 28.34
CA PRO A 374 3.33 12.79 28.85
C PRO A 374 1.83 12.55 29.11
N GLU A 375 1.28 11.44 28.62
CA GLU A 375 -0.10 11.02 28.80
C GLU A 375 -0.14 9.50 29.07
N SER A 376 -1.19 9.02 29.75
CA SER A 376 -1.41 7.59 29.99
C SER A 376 -2.22 6.94 28.86
N TYR A 377 -2.30 5.61 28.84
CA TYR A 377 -3.20 4.90 27.93
C TYR A 377 -4.66 5.28 28.13
N THR A 378 -5.09 5.49 29.38
CA THR A 378 -6.45 5.94 29.70
C THR A 378 -6.72 7.37 29.19
N ASP A 379 -5.72 8.26 29.24
CA ASP A 379 -5.85 9.60 28.65
C ASP A 379 -5.99 9.52 27.13
N LYS A 380 -5.23 8.63 26.48
CA LYS A 380 -5.31 8.42 25.04
C LYS A 380 -6.65 7.81 24.62
N ALA A 381 -7.18 6.85 25.37
CA ALA A 381 -8.52 6.30 25.13
C ALA A 381 -9.60 7.38 25.25
N ARG A 382 -9.52 8.25 26.27
CA ARG A 382 -10.43 9.40 26.43
C ARG A 382 -10.27 10.43 25.30
N GLU A 383 -9.08 10.60 24.74
CA GLU A 383 -8.88 11.45 23.55
C GLU A 383 -9.65 10.89 22.34
N LEU A 384 -9.60 9.58 22.11
CA LEU A 384 -10.36 8.90 21.03
C LEU A 384 -11.88 9.02 21.24
N GLU A 385 -12.37 8.78 22.46
CA GLU A 385 -13.78 9.01 22.84
C GLU A 385 -14.22 10.45 22.57
N GLY A 386 -13.35 11.42 22.90
CA GLY A 386 -13.60 12.83 22.64
C GLY A 386 -13.72 13.15 21.15
N VAL A 387 -12.91 12.52 20.30
CA VAL A 387 -13.01 12.66 18.84
C VAL A 387 -14.31 12.02 18.32
N ALA A 388 -14.68 10.82 18.79
CA ALA A 388 -15.93 10.17 18.42
C ALA A 388 -17.16 11.05 18.78
N ALA A 389 -17.18 11.61 20.00
CA ALA A 389 -18.25 12.51 20.42
C ALA A 389 -18.30 13.81 19.60
N HIS A 390 -17.14 14.31 19.13
CA HIS A 390 -17.10 15.46 18.21
C HIS A 390 -17.62 15.09 16.82
N ILE A 391 -17.33 13.88 16.32
CA ILE A 391 -17.89 13.37 15.07
C ILE A 391 -19.41 13.28 15.14
N ASP A 392 -19.98 12.75 16.22
CA ASP A 392 -21.45 12.72 16.42
C ASP A 392 -22.05 14.14 16.37
N LYS A 393 -21.38 15.10 17.01
CA LYS A 393 -21.79 16.51 16.96
C LYS A 393 -21.67 17.09 15.54
N ALA A 394 -20.64 16.72 14.79
CA ALA A 394 -20.46 17.15 13.41
C ALA A 394 -21.54 16.56 12.49
N LEU A 395 -21.89 15.28 12.63
CA LEU A 395 -22.99 14.62 11.92
C LEU A 395 -24.35 15.27 12.20
N LEU A 396 -24.62 15.60 13.46
CA LEU A 396 -25.81 16.37 13.86
C LEU A 396 -25.82 17.77 13.21
N ALA A 397 -24.68 18.44 13.17
CA ALA A 397 -24.57 19.73 12.50
C ALA A 397 -24.78 19.63 10.98
N SER A 398 -24.21 18.60 10.33
CA SER A 398 -24.43 18.31 8.90
C SER A 398 -25.90 18.02 8.60
N LEU A 399 -26.58 17.26 9.47
CA LEU A 399 -28.02 17.01 9.34
C LEU A 399 -28.82 18.32 9.31
N HIS A 400 -28.49 19.28 10.19
CA HIS A 400 -29.16 20.59 10.17
C HIS A 400 -28.90 21.36 8.87
N ALA A 401 -27.65 21.41 8.41
CA ALA A 401 -27.27 22.09 7.17
C ALA A 401 -27.97 21.48 5.94
N LEU A 402 -28.00 20.15 5.84
CA LEU A 402 -28.64 19.43 4.74
C LEU A 402 -30.16 19.59 4.76
N ALA A 403 -30.80 19.48 5.93
CA ALA A 403 -32.24 19.63 6.06
C ALA A 403 -32.71 21.06 5.73
N ARG A 404 -31.97 22.08 6.19
CA ARG A 404 -32.23 23.49 5.88
C ARG A 404 -32.21 23.75 4.37
N ASN A 405 -31.29 23.12 3.65
CA ASN A 405 -31.12 23.25 2.21
C ASN A 405 -31.97 22.25 1.40
N ARG A 406 -32.89 21.51 2.04
CA ARG A 406 -33.73 20.48 1.42
C ARG A 406 -32.94 19.41 0.65
N ASN A 407 -31.71 19.12 1.07
CA ASN A 407 -30.88 18.10 0.46
C ASN A 407 -31.33 16.70 0.94
N SER A 408 -31.56 15.78 0.00
CA SER A 408 -32.07 14.42 0.31
C SER A 408 -31.12 13.59 1.17
N ALA A 409 -29.81 13.91 1.22
CA ALA A 409 -28.86 13.24 2.11
C ALA A 409 -29.22 13.39 3.60
N ALA A 410 -29.98 14.41 3.99
CA ALA A 410 -30.53 14.54 5.34
C ALA A 410 -31.42 13.35 5.74
N VAL A 411 -32.17 12.77 4.80
CA VAL A 411 -33.02 11.59 5.07
C VAL A 411 -32.16 10.41 5.52
N ASN A 412 -31.06 10.15 4.80
CA ASN A 412 -30.13 9.08 5.13
C ASN A 412 -29.51 9.31 6.51
N LEU A 413 -29.11 10.54 6.84
CA LEU A 413 -28.57 10.87 8.17
C LEU A 413 -29.58 10.67 9.30
N VAL A 414 -30.86 10.99 9.11
CA VAL A 414 -31.89 10.71 10.12
C VAL A 414 -31.98 9.21 10.39
N VAL A 415 -32.02 8.40 9.33
CA VAL A 415 -32.10 6.93 9.46
C VAL A 415 -30.84 6.37 10.13
N THR A 416 -29.66 6.85 9.76
CA THR A 416 -28.38 6.40 10.35
C THR A 416 -28.25 6.79 11.83
N LEU A 417 -28.62 8.03 12.19
CA LEU A 417 -28.51 8.51 13.58
C LEU A 417 -29.62 7.97 14.49
N ARG A 418 -30.75 7.53 13.92
CA ARG A 418 -31.90 6.96 14.65
C ARG A 418 -32.46 5.73 13.92
N PRO A 419 -31.72 4.61 13.87
CA PRO A 419 -32.15 3.42 13.13
C PRO A 419 -33.37 2.73 13.76
N GLN A 420 -33.68 3.03 15.03
CA GLN A 420 -34.79 2.46 15.79
C GLN A 420 -35.98 3.42 15.94
N ALA A 421 -35.95 4.59 15.29
CA ALA A 421 -37.06 5.54 15.39
C ALA A 421 -38.35 4.99 14.74
N ASP A 422 -39.49 5.37 15.32
CA ASP A 422 -40.79 5.02 14.76
C ASP A 422 -41.15 5.92 13.57
N PHE A 423 -40.94 5.42 12.35
CA PHE A 423 -41.30 6.11 11.11
C PHE A 423 -42.76 5.88 10.69
N THR A 424 -43.58 5.16 11.47
CA THR A 424 -44.96 4.79 11.06
C THR A 424 -45.84 6.02 10.81
N ARG A 425 -45.63 7.11 11.56
CA ARG A 425 -46.37 8.38 11.40
C ARG A 425 -46.11 9.07 10.07
N LEU A 426 -44.97 8.80 9.45
CA LEU A 426 -44.62 9.35 8.14
C LEU A 426 -45.39 8.68 7.00
N ARG A 427 -45.98 7.50 7.21
CA ARG A 427 -46.65 6.75 6.15
C ARG A 427 -47.76 7.55 5.48
N ASP A 428 -48.55 8.27 6.27
CA ASP A 428 -49.69 9.05 5.76
C ASP A 428 -49.24 10.41 5.19
N VAL A 429 -48.10 10.94 5.66
CA VAL A 429 -47.50 12.20 5.17
C VAL A 429 -46.75 12.00 3.84
N LEU A 430 -46.12 10.84 3.66
CA LEU A 430 -45.28 10.51 2.50
C LEU A 430 -46.04 9.79 1.38
N ALA A 431 -47.37 9.57 1.51
CA ALA A 431 -48.18 8.88 0.52
C ALA A 431 -48.20 9.62 -0.84
N VAL A 432 -47.72 8.98 -1.92
CA VAL A 432 -47.71 9.54 -3.28
C VAL A 432 -48.81 8.87 -4.13
N ASP A 433 -49.64 9.66 -4.82
CA ASP A 433 -50.70 9.15 -5.70
C ASP A 433 -50.14 8.28 -6.85
N GLU A 434 -50.77 7.13 -7.13
CA GLU A 434 -50.24 6.05 -7.98
C GLU A 434 -50.21 6.31 -9.50
N SER A 435 -50.53 7.52 -9.98
CA SER A 435 -51.05 7.74 -11.34
C SER A 435 -50.04 7.97 -12.49
N GLY A 436 -48.82 7.39 -12.48
CA GLY A 436 -47.85 7.60 -13.58
C GLY A 436 -46.98 6.39 -13.93
N GLU A 437 -46.92 6.05 -15.22
CA GLU A 437 -46.04 5.03 -15.82
C GLU A 437 -44.82 5.70 -16.51
N GLY A 438 -43.60 5.32 -16.13
CA GLY A 438 -42.32 5.71 -16.75
C GLY A 438 -41.41 6.62 -15.90
N ASN A 439 -40.20 6.16 -15.54
CA ASN A 439 -39.20 6.84 -14.67
C ASN A 439 -39.70 7.36 -13.31
N VAL A 440 -40.84 6.84 -12.87
CA VAL A 440 -41.59 7.34 -11.71
C VAL A 440 -40.90 7.02 -10.37
N VAL A 441 -40.00 6.04 -10.30
CA VAL A 441 -39.35 5.65 -9.03
C VAL A 441 -38.40 6.73 -8.49
N MET A 442 -37.56 7.33 -9.35
CA MET A 442 -36.65 8.43 -8.95
C MET A 442 -37.41 9.72 -8.64
N LEU A 443 -38.42 10.07 -9.46
CA LEU A 443 -39.31 11.21 -9.20
C LEU A 443 -40.10 11.05 -7.89
N ARG A 444 -40.53 9.82 -7.57
CA ARG A 444 -41.17 9.49 -6.29
C ARG A 444 -40.20 9.65 -5.13
N ALA A 445 -38.99 9.10 -5.22
CA ALA A 445 -37.98 9.22 -4.16
C ALA A 445 -37.64 10.69 -3.84
N ALA A 446 -37.42 11.54 -4.86
CA ALA A 446 -37.20 12.97 -4.66
C ALA A 446 -38.42 13.67 -4.03
N SER A 447 -39.63 13.37 -4.49
CA SER A 447 -40.86 13.95 -3.93
C SER A 447 -41.14 13.53 -2.48
N VAL A 448 -40.75 12.29 -2.12
CA VAL A 448 -40.87 11.77 -0.75
C VAL A 448 -39.84 12.43 0.15
N ALA A 449 -38.60 12.59 -0.30
CA ALA A 449 -37.56 13.29 0.44
C ALA A 449 -37.95 14.77 0.70
N GLU A 450 -38.47 15.47 -0.32
CA GLU A 450 -38.92 16.85 -0.17
C GLU A 450 -40.04 16.98 0.86
N ARG A 451 -41.09 16.15 0.76
CA ARG A 451 -42.19 16.13 1.73
C ARG A 451 -41.74 15.80 3.14
N PHE A 452 -40.81 14.85 3.30
CA PHE A 452 -40.23 14.53 4.59
C PHE A 452 -39.52 15.75 5.20
N LEU A 453 -38.68 16.44 4.42
CA LEU A 453 -37.92 17.59 4.89
C LEU A 453 -38.81 18.81 5.20
N GLU A 454 -40.00 18.92 4.61
CA GLU A 454 -40.98 19.95 4.97
C GLU A 454 -41.57 19.77 6.36
N VAL A 455 -41.62 18.53 6.85
CA VAL A 455 -42.30 18.19 8.12
C VAL A 455 -41.34 17.73 9.20
N VAL A 456 -40.04 17.55 8.90
CA VAL A 456 -39.05 16.89 9.78
C VAL A 456 -38.86 17.57 11.15
N GLU A 457 -39.26 18.84 11.29
CA GLU A 457 -39.25 19.57 12.56
C GLU A 457 -40.59 19.56 13.31
N ASP A 458 -41.67 19.08 12.69
CA ASP A 458 -43.02 19.05 13.25
C ASP A 458 -43.26 17.76 14.05
N ALA A 459 -43.18 17.88 15.38
CA ALA A 459 -43.34 16.76 16.31
C ALA A 459 -44.71 16.06 16.20
N ASP A 460 -45.76 16.74 15.74
CA ASP A 460 -47.07 16.12 15.58
C ASP A 460 -47.09 15.18 14.37
N GLN A 461 -46.33 15.52 13.33
CA GLN A 461 -46.25 14.75 12.08
C GLN A 461 -45.17 13.65 12.12
N VAL A 462 -43.97 13.96 12.63
CA VAL A 462 -42.84 13.03 12.61
C VAL A 462 -42.56 12.36 13.96
N GLY A 463 -43.28 12.76 15.00
CA GLY A 463 -43.06 12.28 16.36
C GLY A 463 -41.99 13.06 17.13
N THR A 464 -42.02 12.95 18.46
CA THR A 464 -41.14 13.70 19.36
C THR A 464 -39.66 13.32 19.24
N GLU A 465 -39.36 12.09 18.79
CA GLU A 465 -38.00 11.60 18.64
C GLU A 465 -37.27 12.27 17.47
N ILE A 466 -37.88 12.28 16.27
CA ILE A 466 -37.30 12.90 15.06
C ILE A 466 -37.24 14.42 15.22
N ALA A 467 -38.31 15.06 15.74
CA ALA A 467 -38.28 16.49 16.03
C ALA A 467 -37.23 16.86 17.08
N GLY A 468 -37.02 15.99 18.08
CA GLY A 468 -35.95 16.11 19.08
C GLY A 468 -34.56 16.05 18.44
N LEU A 469 -34.34 15.10 17.54
CA LEU A 469 -33.10 14.96 16.76
C LEU A 469 -32.79 16.26 15.98
N MET A 470 -33.78 16.84 15.31
CA MET A 470 -33.60 18.10 14.56
C MET A 470 -33.26 19.30 15.46
N ASN A 471 -33.82 19.34 16.67
CA ASN A 471 -33.46 20.36 17.66
C ASN A 471 -32.00 20.20 18.12
N ASP A 472 -31.55 18.97 18.34
CA ASP A 472 -30.17 18.70 18.73
C ASP A 472 -29.20 18.95 17.55
N ALA A 473 -29.59 18.64 16.32
CA ALA A 473 -28.90 19.00 15.09
C ALA A 473 -28.66 20.52 15.00
N ARG A 474 -29.71 21.32 15.23
CA ARG A 474 -29.62 22.78 15.24
C ARG A 474 -28.68 23.30 16.33
N LYS A 475 -28.75 22.74 17.54
CA LYS A 475 -27.84 23.12 18.64
C LYS A 475 -26.40 22.76 18.32
N ALA A 476 -26.17 21.59 17.73
CA ALA A 476 -24.85 21.12 17.33
C ALA A 476 -24.24 22.06 16.29
N PHE A 477 -24.99 22.42 15.24
CA PHE A 477 -24.57 23.36 14.19
C PHE A 477 -24.15 24.70 14.78
N ARG A 478 -25.00 25.33 15.61
CA ARG A 478 -24.68 26.60 16.29
C ARG A 478 -23.52 26.49 17.27
N GLY A 479 -23.22 25.29 17.74
CA GLY A 479 -22.15 25.00 18.68
C GLY A 479 -20.79 24.73 18.01
N ILE A 480 -20.68 24.76 16.68
CA ILE A 480 -19.44 24.58 15.94
C ILE A 480 -19.06 25.91 15.27
N SER A 481 -17.93 26.48 15.65
CA SER A 481 -17.43 27.77 15.13
C SER A 481 -16.35 27.62 14.05
N ARG A 482 -16.45 26.56 13.24
CA ARG A 482 -15.44 26.19 12.22
C ARG A 482 -15.92 26.60 10.82
N GLN A 483 -14.97 26.71 9.89
CA GLN A 483 -15.25 26.96 8.47
C GLN A 483 -16.29 25.96 7.96
N GLY A 484 -17.30 26.48 7.26
CA GLY A 484 -18.43 25.72 6.71
C GLY A 484 -19.65 25.66 7.64
N PHE A 485 -19.50 25.95 8.94
CA PHE A 485 -20.57 25.87 9.94
C PHE A 485 -21.19 27.23 10.30
N SER A 486 -20.97 28.27 9.51
CA SER A 486 -21.72 29.53 9.63
C SER A 486 -22.96 29.53 8.75
N ASP A 487 -24.01 30.26 9.16
CA ASP A 487 -25.25 30.37 8.39
C ASP A 487 -25.01 30.86 6.95
N SER A 488 -24.07 31.80 6.76
CA SER A 488 -23.74 32.33 5.43
C SER A 488 -22.96 31.36 4.54
N GLU A 489 -22.14 30.49 5.12
CA GLU A 489 -21.36 29.50 4.38
C GLU A 489 -22.22 28.28 4.04
N ALA A 490 -23.03 27.80 4.99
CA ALA A 490 -23.88 26.61 4.78
C ALA A 490 -24.99 26.82 3.74
N ASP A 491 -25.37 28.07 3.45
CA ASP A 491 -26.31 28.40 2.37
C ASP A 491 -25.63 28.45 0.98
N ASN A 492 -24.30 28.33 0.89
CA ASN A 492 -23.58 28.28 -0.39
C ASN A 492 -23.76 26.92 -1.06
N ALA A 493 -24.24 26.90 -2.31
CA ALA A 493 -24.45 25.69 -3.10
C ALA A 493 -23.18 24.82 -3.21
N ASP A 494 -22.01 25.43 -3.35
CA ASP A 494 -20.72 24.70 -3.46
C ASP A 494 -20.34 23.97 -2.16
N ILE A 495 -20.89 24.38 -1.01
CA ILE A 495 -20.61 23.80 0.31
C ILE A 495 -21.66 22.74 0.69
N GLN A 496 -22.86 22.79 0.10
CA GLN A 496 -23.94 21.87 0.41
C GLN A 496 -23.60 20.42 0.08
N ASP A 497 -22.97 20.18 -1.07
CA ASP A 497 -22.52 18.83 -1.47
C ASP A 497 -21.42 18.32 -0.54
N GLY A 498 -20.55 19.21 -0.04
CA GLY A 498 -19.53 18.89 0.97
C GLY A 498 -20.12 18.38 2.28
N PHE A 499 -21.30 18.85 2.68
CA PHE A 499 -21.99 18.33 3.87
C PHE A 499 -22.52 16.91 3.67
N ALA A 500 -22.95 16.56 2.46
CA ALA A 500 -23.45 15.23 2.15
C ALA A 500 -22.29 14.22 2.12
N ASP A 501 -21.24 14.51 1.36
CA ASP A 501 -20.08 13.63 1.19
C ASP A 501 -19.30 13.51 2.50
N GLY A 502 -19.01 14.63 3.16
CA GLY A 502 -18.31 14.63 4.43
C GLY A 502 -19.08 13.91 5.54
N ALA A 503 -20.42 14.00 5.57
CA ALA A 503 -21.20 13.27 6.55
C ALA A 503 -21.21 11.76 6.31
N ALA A 504 -21.21 11.31 5.05
CA ALA A 504 -21.07 9.89 4.72
C ALA A 504 -19.73 9.36 5.23
N THR A 505 -18.62 10.04 4.93
CA THR A 505 -17.28 9.67 5.40
C THR A 505 -17.17 9.70 6.93
N LEU A 506 -17.80 10.68 7.60
CA LEU A 506 -17.78 10.79 9.06
C LEU A 506 -18.52 9.64 9.76
N ILE A 507 -19.55 9.05 9.15
CA ILE A 507 -20.24 7.86 9.69
C ILE A 507 -19.23 6.71 9.81
N ASP A 508 -18.49 6.44 8.75
CA ASP A 508 -17.52 5.33 8.71
C ASP A 508 -16.37 5.56 9.70
N ILE A 509 -15.83 6.79 9.73
CA ILE A 509 -14.79 7.19 10.70
C ILE A 509 -15.31 7.03 12.14
N GLY A 510 -16.51 7.52 12.44
CA GLY A 510 -17.12 7.46 13.77
C GLY A 510 -17.39 6.02 14.23
N ALA A 511 -17.87 5.17 13.32
CA ALA A 511 -18.10 3.76 13.59
C ALA A 511 -16.79 3.01 13.91
N GLN A 512 -15.72 3.24 13.14
CA GLN A 512 -14.42 2.61 13.37
C GLN A 512 -13.77 3.05 14.69
N ILE A 513 -13.82 4.34 15.03
CA ILE A 513 -13.30 4.82 16.32
C ILE A 513 -14.09 4.21 17.48
N THR A 514 -15.42 4.20 17.39
CA THR A 514 -16.29 3.61 18.42
C THR A 514 -15.99 2.12 18.61
N ALA A 515 -15.90 1.37 17.50
CA ALA A 515 -15.56 -0.04 17.54
C ALA A 515 -14.19 -0.29 18.18
N PHE A 516 -13.19 0.53 17.87
CA PHE A 516 -11.86 0.42 18.47
C PHE A 516 -11.87 0.76 19.97
N VAL A 517 -12.56 1.83 20.38
CA VAL A 517 -12.70 2.19 21.80
C VAL A 517 -13.40 1.08 22.60
N GLU A 518 -14.50 0.53 22.07
CA GLU A 518 -15.16 -0.63 22.70
C GLU A 518 -14.23 -1.85 22.80
N PHE A 519 -13.41 -2.07 21.76
CA PHE A 519 -12.44 -3.14 21.74
C PHE A 519 -11.35 -2.95 22.80
N LEU A 520 -10.84 -1.73 23.00
CA LEU A 520 -9.90 -1.42 24.09
C LEU A 520 -10.49 -1.74 25.48
N GLY A 521 -11.80 -1.67 25.65
CA GLY A 521 -12.49 -2.06 26.88
C GLY A 521 -12.57 -3.58 27.12
N ARG A 522 -12.28 -4.40 26.10
CA ARG A 522 -12.41 -5.88 26.14
C ARG A 522 -11.09 -6.61 25.92
N VAL A 523 -10.04 -5.90 25.51
CA VAL A 523 -8.74 -6.52 25.20
C VAL A 523 -8.12 -7.16 26.44
N SER A 524 -7.52 -8.33 26.27
CA SER A 524 -6.74 -8.97 27.32
C SER A 524 -5.35 -8.36 27.35
N LEU A 525 -4.98 -7.78 28.49
CA LEU A 525 -3.66 -7.18 28.69
C LEU A 525 -2.76 -8.11 29.51
N PRO A 526 -1.42 -8.03 29.34
CA PRO A 526 -0.46 -8.72 30.23
C PRO A 526 -0.59 -8.32 31.70
N HIS A 527 -0.99 -7.08 31.97
CA HIS A 527 -1.26 -6.54 33.31
C HIS A 527 -2.77 -6.34 33.53
N PRO A 528 -3.25 -6.26 34.80
CA PRO A 528 -4.68 -6.33 35.12
C PRO A 528 -5.59 -5.30 34.44
N ASP A 529 -5.06 -4.12 34.13
CA ASP A 529 -5.76 -3.03 33.48
C ASP A 529 -4.78 -2.11 32.72
N TRP A 530 -5.33 -1.10 32.04
CA TRP A 530 -4.55 -0.13 31.27
C TRP A 530 -3.60 0.71 32.13
N GLU A 531 -3.91 0.96 33.41
CA GLU A 531 -3.02 1.71 34.31
C GLU A 531 -1.82 0.86 34.75
N GLY A 532 -2.06 -0.40 35.09
CA GLY A 532 -1.03 -1.39 35.39
C GLY A 532 -0.13 -1.67 34.18
N GLN A 533 -0.74 -1.81 33.00
CA GLN A 533 0.01 -1.99 31.75
C GLN A 533 0.85 -0.76 31.42
N PHE A 534 0.31 0.45 31.59
CA PHE A 534 1.04 1.69 31.42
C PHE A 534 2.23 1.80 32.37
N ALA A 535 2.06 1.44 33.65
CA ALA A 535 3.14 1.50 34.64
C ALA A 535 4.30 0.54 34.29
N ALA A 536 3.97 -0.67 33.82
CA ALA A 536 4.97 -1.65 33.37
C ALA A 536 5.70 -1.15 32.12
N ASP A 537 4.96 -0.74 31.08
CA ASP A 537 5.56 -0.24 29.85
C ASP A 537 6.39 1.04 30.11
N LYS A 538 5.95 1.93 31.01
CA LYS A 538 6.74 3.13 31.36
C LYS A 538 8.11 2.77 31.93
N SER A 539 8.19 1.72 32.75
CA SER A 539 9.47 1.21 33.24
C SER A 539 10.35 0.70 32.10
N ASP A 540 9.80 -0.16 31.23
CA ASP A 540 10.54 -0.78 30.12
C ASP A 540 11.01 0.24 29.08
N PHE A 541 10.14 1.17 28.66
CA PHE A 541 10.48 2.25 27.74
C PHE A 541 11.51 3.20 28.33
N SER A 542 11.40 3.56 29.62
CA SER A 542 12.41 4.40 30.28
C SER A 542 13.78 3.72 30.30
N GLN A 543 13.82 2.43 30.62
CA GLN A 543 15.06 1.65 30.60
C GLN A 543 15.67 1.59 29.19
N GLN A 544 14.86 1.29 28.18
CA GLN A 544 15.33 1.22 26.80
C GLN A 544 15.81 2.60 26.31
N PHE A 545 15.10 3.68 26.65
CA PHE A 545 15.51 5.04 26.29
C PHE A 545 16.81 5.46 26.98
N GLU A 546 17.05 5.04 28.22
CA GLU A 546 18.34 5.24 28.90
C GLU A 546 19.49 4.54 28.13
N MET A 547 19.27 3.31 27.63
CA MET A 547 20.26 2.62 26.80
C MET A 547 20.52 3.34 25.48
N LEU A 548 19.47 3.84 24.82
CA LEU A 548 19.56 4.48 23.50
C LEU A 548 20.13 5.91 23.54
N TYR A 549 19.84 6.64 24.61
CA TYR A 549 20.03 8.10 24.68
C TYR A 549 20.86 8.54 25.89
N GLY A 550 20.86 7.81 27.00
CA GLY A 550 21.56 8.18 28.24
C GLY A 550 23.09 8.21 28.13
N GLY A 551 23.65 7.46 27.18
CA GLY A 551 25.08 7.46 26.84
C GLY A 551 25.55 8.62 25.96
N SER A 552 24.63 9.43 25.42
CA SER A 552 24.95 10.61 24.59
C SER A 552 25.38 11.78 25.48
N ARG A 553 26.49 11.60 26.20
CA ARG A 553 27.08 12.58 27.14
C ARG A 553 28.10 13.49 26.47
#